data_AF-A0A7W0USQ5-F1
#
_entry.id   AF-A0A7W0USQ5-F1
#
_cell.length_a   1.000
_cell.length_b   1.000
_cell.length_c   1.000
_cell.angle_alpha   90.00
_cell.angle_beta   90.00
_cell.angle_gamma   90.00
#
_symmetry.space_group_name_H-M   'P 1'
#
loop_
_entity.id
_entity.type
_entity.pdbx_description
1 polymer ?
#
loop_
_entity_poly.entity_id
_entity_poly.type
_entity_poly.pdbx_seq_one_letter_code
_entity_poly.pdbx_strand_id
1 'polypeptide(L)'
;MATATESSLSRAERRTLDRLTVALESALGEDLLALWLFGSKARGEPAGPETDIDLVLVTRRGSREDGELVRRLLERAAGAEGTFPLAFQTILHTPEEVAERRAKDTFFMREVDRDKIVLAGSEGDEFGERIPFTRRGPGEGGGVRARSEDYLVDARECLAAAHATLDRELPSRAVSEAYYAMFAAAKTALSE
;
A
#
# COMPACT_ATOMS: atom_id res chain seq x y z
N MET A 1 17.79 3.33 4.42
CA MET A 1 16.39 3.13 4.84
C MET A 1 15.96 4.34 5.63
N ALA A 2 14.78 4.87 5.33
CA ALA A 2 14.18 5.93 6.14
C ALA A 2 13.88 5.38 7.53
N THR A 3 14.17 6.14 8.57
CA THR A 3 13.82 5.75 9.94
C THR A 3 12.53 6.44 10.36
N ALA A 4 11.81 5.89 11.34
CA ALA A 4 10.61 6.52 11.87
C ALA A 4 10.85 7.98 12.30
N THR A 5 12.08 8.40 12.61
CA THR A 5 12.44 9.78 12.98
C THR A 5 12.39 10.77 11.81
N GLU A 6 12.52 10.29 10.57
CA GLU A 6 12.54 11.11 9.35
C GLU A 6 11.14 11.32 8.75
N SER A 7 10.12 10.65 9.28
CA SER A 7 8.72 10.82 8.86
C SER A 7 8.17 12.20 9.26
N SER A 8 7.26 12.76 8.47
CA SER A 8 6.53 14.01 8.80
C SER A 8 5.28 13.77 9.67
N LEU A 9 5.25 12.67 10.43
CA LEU A 9 4.16 12.32 11.33
C LEU A 9 4.06 13.30 12.51
N SER A 10 2.84 13.74 12.82
CA SER A 10 2.56 14.47 14.05
C SER A 10 2.76 13.58 15.28
N ARG A 11 2.88 14.20 16.46
CA ARG A 11 3.03 13.45 17.72
C ARG A 11 1.83 12.54 18.00
N ALA A 12 0.62 12.96 17.64
CA ALA A 12 -0.59 12.17 17.83
C ALA A 12 -0.68 11.01 16.82
N GLU A 13 -0.29 11.25 15.57
CA GLU A 13 -0.20 10.22 14.52
C GLU A 13 0.81 9.14 14.91
N ARG A 14 2.00 9.52 15.37
CA ARG A 14 3.02 8.57 15.84
C ARG A 14 2.50 7.70 16.98
N ARG A 15 1.88 8.29 18.01
CA ARG A 15 1.30 7.51 19.12
C ARG A 15 0.15 6.62 18.69
N THR A 16 -0.63 7.03 17.68
CA THR A 16 -1.67 6.20 17.08
C THR A 16 -1.06 4.97 16.43
N LEU A 17 0.00 5.14 15.63
CA LEU A 17 0.72 4.04 15.00
C LEU A 17 1.36 3.12 16.05
N ASP A 18 2.03 3.66 17.07
CA ASP A 18 2.62 2.85 18.15
C ASP A 18 1.56 1.96 18.83
N ARG A 19 0.38 2.51 19.14
CA ARG A 19 -0.73 1.74 19.71
C ARG A 19 -1.29 0.71 18.75
N LEU A 20 -1.47 1.08 17.49
CA LEU A 20 -1.97 0.18 16.46
C LEU A 20 -1.01 -1.00 16.26
N THR A 21 0.30 -0.74 16.18
CA THR A 21 1.35 -1.75 16.07
C THR A 21 1.24 -2.77 17.20
N VAL A 22 1.26 -2.31 18.46
CA VAL A 22 1.15 -3.21 19.63
C VAL A 22 -0.16 -4.01 19.61
N ALA A 23 -1.27 -3.38 19.22
CA ALA A 23 -2.56 -4.06 19.14
C ALA A 23 -2.61 -5.12 18.04
N LEU A 24 -2.00 -4.85 16.88
CA LEU A 24 -1.91 -5.79 15.75
C LEU A 24 -1.01 -6.96 16.09
N GLU A 25 0.18 -6.72 16.65
CA GLU A 25 1.09 -7.76 17.11
C GLU A 25 0.43 -8.68 18.13
N SER A 26 -0.34 -8.11 19.08
CA SER A 26 -1.06 -8.90 20.07
C SER A 26 -2.22 -9.69 19.49
N ALA A 27 -2.94 -9.16 18.51
CA ALA A 27 -4.16 -9.78 17.99
C ALA A 27 -3.90 -10.80 16.87
N LEU A 28 -2.92 -10.54 16.01
CA LEU A 28 -2.56 -11.39 14.89
C LEU A 28 -1.37 -12.30 15.20
N GLY A 29 -0.50 -11.92 16.16
CA GLY A 29 0.67 -12.71 16.53
C GLY A 29 1.52 -13.07 15.30
N GLU A 30 1.79 -14.36 15.12
CA GLU A 30 2.58 -14.87 14.00
C GLU A 30 1.89 -14.72 12.62
N ASP A 31 0.59 -14.39 12.57
CA ASP A 31 -0.10 -14.09 11.30
C ASP A 31 0.20 -12.68 10.79
N LEU A 32 0.67 -11.75 11.64
CA LEU A 32 1.21 -10.45 11.20
C LEU A 32 2.67 -10.62 10.77
N LEU A 33 2.91 -10.53 9.47
CA LEU A 33 4.25 -10.71 8.91
C LEU A 33 4.99 -9.39 8.76
N ALA A 34 4.26 -8.31 8.42
CA ALA A 34 4.82 -6.98 8.35
C ALA A 34 3.77 -5.88 8.50
N LEU A 35 4.21 -4.73 9.01
CA LEU A 35 3.48 -3.47 8.98
C LEU A 35 4.44 -2.37 8.52
N TRP A 36 4.09 -1.72 7.43
CA TRP A 36 4.90 -0.67 6.80
C TRP A 36 4.12 0.63 6.69
N LEU A 37 4.78 1.72 7.04
CA LEU A 37 4.36 3.07 6.65
C LEU A 37 5.02 3.40 5.32
N PHE A 38 4.26 3.94 4.36
CA PHE A 38 4.79 4.41 3.09
C PHE A 38 4.16 5.75 2.69
N GLY A 39 4.45 6.23 1.48
CA GLY A 39 3.90 7.46 0.96
C GLY A 39 4.60 8.73 1.48
N SER A 40 3.94 9.87 1.32
CA SER A 40 4.50 11.20 1.58
C SER A 40 4.95 11.38 3.03
N LYS A 41 4.18 10.86 3.99
CA LYS A 41 4.50 10.88 5.42
C LYS A 41 5.75 10.08 5.74
N ALA A 42 5.99 8.95 5.07
CA ALA A 42 7.21 8.17 5.23
C ALA A 42 8.45 8.92 4.70
N ARG A 43 8.29 9.65 3.58
CA ARG A 43 9.36 10.44 2.95
C ARG A 43 9.73 11.75 3.68
N GLY A 44 8.97 12.12 4.72
CA GLY A 44 9.19 13.38 5.42
C GLY A 44 8.79 14.61 4.60
N GLU A 45 7.97 14.44 3.56
CA GLU A 45 7.48 15.55 2.75
C GLU A 45 6.63 16.50 3.61
N PRO A 46 6.63 17.82 3.33
CA PRO A 46 5.83 18.78 4.07
C PRO A 46 4.36 18.36 4.04
N ALA A 47 3.87 17.85 5.16
CA ALA A 47 2.50 17.40 5.28
C ALA A 47 1.59 18.63 5.29
N GLY A 48 0.69 18.72 4.31
CA GLY A 48 -0.50 19.53 4.48
C GLY A 48 -1.35 18.94 5.62
N PRO A 49 -2.23 19.72 6.26
CA PRO A 49 -3.11 19.23 7.32
C PRO A 49 -4.04 18.08 6.89
N GLU A 50 -4.17 17.80 5.59
CA GLU A 50 -5.01 16.73 5.03
C GLU A 50 -4.22 15.58 4.38
N THR A 51 -2.91 15.47 4.67
CA THR A 51 -2.10 14.40 4.08
C THR A 51 -2.40 13.07 4.76
N ASP A 52 -2.98 12.14 4.00
CA ASP A 52 -3.26 10.76 4.39
C ASP A 52 -1.99 10.01 4.86
N ILE A 53 -2.18 9.03 5.75
CA ILE A 53 -1.14 8.15 6.30
C ILE A 53 -1.34 6.78 5.69
N ASP A 54 -0.45 6.38 4.80
CA ASP A 54 -0.59 5.13 4.07
C ASP A 54 0.15 3.97 4.75
N LEU A 55 -0.57 2.88 5.00
CA LEU A 55 -0.09 1.69 5.68
C LEU A 55 -0.27 0.44 4.79
N VAL A 56 0.81 -0.34 4.64
CA VAL A 56 0.74 -1.70 4.11
C VAL A 56 0.84 -2.68 5.26
N LEU A 57 -0.10 -3.61 5.32
CA LEU A 57 -0.10 -4.74 6.24
C LEU A 57 0.09 -6.02 5.43
N VAL A 58 1.09 -6.82 5.80
CA VAL A 58 1.27 -8.15 5.22
C VAL A 58 0.88 -9.17 6.27
N THR A 59 -0.13 -9.97 5.95
CA THR A 59 -0.61 -11.06 6.81
C THR A 59 -0.54 -12.38 6.08
N ARG A 60 -0.42 -13.49 6.81
CA ARG A 60 -0.34 -14.82 6.21
C ARG A 60 -1.59 -15.17 5.37
N ARG A 61 -2.77 -14.67 5.74
CA ARG A 61 -4.05 -15.06 5.14
C ARG A 61 -4.71 -13.99 4.28
N GLY A 62 -4.49 -12.70 4.57
CA GLY A 62 -5.13 -11.60 3.83
C GLY A 62 -6.66 -11.66 3.87
N SER A 63 -7.25 -12.20 4.94
CA SER A 63 -8.67 -12.52 4.95
C SER A 63 -9.54 -11.28 5.17
N ARG A 64 -10.83 -11.36 4.80
CA ARG A 64 -11.81 -10.31 5.12
C ARG A 64 -11.91 -10.06 6.62
N GLU A 65 -11.75 -11.10 7.44
CA GLU A 65 -11.76 -10.99 8.90
C GLU A 65 -10.55 -10.21 9.41
N ASP A 66 -9.37 -10.40 8.80
CA ASP A 66 -8.16 -9.64 9.11
C ASP A 66 -8.39 -8.15 8.80
N GLY A 67 -8.94 -7.82 7.63
CA GLY A 67 -9.26 -6.43 7.28
C GLY A 67 -10.23 -5.77 8.26
N GLU A 68 -11.25 -6.48 8.68
CA GLU A 68 -12.25 -6.00 9.64
C GLU A 68 -11.66 -5.87 11.06
N LEU A 69 -10.75 -6.76 11.46
CA LEU A 69 -9.97 -6.64 12.68
C LEU A 69 -9.07 -5.40 12.67
N VAL A 70 -8.28 -5.21 11.60
CA VAL A 70 -7.38 -4.06 11.42
C VAL A 70 -8.16 -2.76 11.54
N ARG A 71 -9.31 -2.65 10.86
CA ARG A 71 -10.19 -1.48 10.94
C ARG A 71 -10.61 -1.17 12.38
N ARG A 72 -11.11 -2.17 13.12
CA ARG A 72 -11.53 -1.97 14.53
C ARG A 72 -10.37 -1.58 15.44
N LEU A 73 -9.18 -2.14 15.24
CA LEU A 73 -8.00 -1.81 16.04
C LEU A 73 -7.52 -0.38 15.75
N LEU A 74 -7.52 0.02 14.48
CA LEU A 74 -7.20 1.39 14.06
C LEU A 74 -8.18 2.40 14.66
N GLU A 75 -9.49 2.14 14.60
CA GLU A 75 -10.50 3.02 15.20
C GLU A 75 -10.27 3.25 16.70
N ARG A 76 -9.92 2.19 17.43
CA ARG A 76 -9.61 2.27 18.86
C ARG A 76 -8.32 3.04 19.12
N ALA A 77 -7.27 2.77 18.35
CA ALA A 77 -5.98 3.44 18.50
C ALA A 77 -6.10 4.94 18.21
N ALA A 78 -6.79 5.29 17.12
CA ALA A 78 -7.02 6.67 16.73
C ALA A 78 -7.90 7.41 17.74
N GLY A 79 -9.00 6.77 18.19
CA GLY A 79 -9.87 7.33 19.22
C GLY A 79 -9.15 7.59 20.55
N ALA A 80 -8.21 6.73 20.95
CA ALA A 80 -7.43 6.92 22.16
C ALA A 80 -6.46 8.11 22.10
N GLU A 81 -6.04 8.49 20.88
CA GLU A 81 -5.07 9.57 20.64
C GLU A 81 -5.69 10.84 20.07
N GLY A 82 -7.02 10.85 19.88
CA GLY A 82 -7.75 11.98 19.32
C GLY A 82 -7.44 12.25 17.84
N THR A 83 -7.00 11.23 17.09
CA THR A 83 -6.78 11.32 15.65
C THR A 83 -8.00 10.82 14.89
N PHE A 84 -8.09 11.17 13.60
CA PHE A 84 -9.20 10.75 12.75
C PHE A 84 -8.86 9.41 12.07
N PRO A 85 -9.63 8.31 12.29
CA PRO A 85 -9.31 7.01 11.74
C PRO A 85 -9.18 6.99 10.20
N LEU A 86 -9.98 7.79 9.49
CA LEU A 86 -9.95 7.84 8.02
C LEU A 86 -8.70 8.55 7.47
N ALA A 87 -7.92 9.23 8.31
CA ALA A 87 -6.62 9.74 7.92
C ALA A 87 -5.59 8.61 7.73
N PHE A 88 -5.90 7.37 8.13
CA PHE A 88 -5.03 6.21 7.97
C PHE A 88 -5.60 5.26 6.90
N GLN A 89 -4.95 5.23 5.74
CA GLN A 89 -5.29 4.33 4.66
C GLN A 89 -4.57 3.01 4.84
N THR A 90 -5.31 1.93 5.05
CA THR A 90 -4.75 0.58 5.22
C THR A 90 -4.97 -0.25 3.96
N ILE A 91 -3.89 -0.90 3.52
CA ILE A 91 -3.88 -1.86 2.41
C ILE A 91 -3.36 -3.18 2.97
N LEU A 92 -4.16 -4.23 2.83
CA LEU A 92 -3.83 -5.57 3.30
C LEU A 92 -3.35 -6.41 2.14
N HIS A 93 -2.24 -7.12 2.34
CA HIS A 93 -1.68 -8.07 1.39
C HIS A 93 -1.30 -9.41 2.03
N THR A 94 -1.22 -10.45 1.21
CA THR A 94 -0.46 -11.67 1.52
C THR A 94 0.97 -11.60 0.97
N PRO A 95 1.91 -12.45 1.43
CA PRO A 95 3.24 -12.56 0.82
C PRO A 95 3.20 -12.82 -0.69
N GLU A 96 2.29 -13.66 -1.15
CA GLU A 96 2.12 -13.99 -2.57
C GLU A 96 1.68 -12.76 -3.38
N GLU A 97 0.75 -11.96 -2.83
CA GLU A 97 0.29 -10.72 -3.46
C GLU A 97 1.38 -9.65 -3.53
N VAL A 98 2.27 -9.59 -2.53
CA VAL A 98 3.45 -8.71 -2.55
C VAL A 98 4.42 -9.19 -3.64
N ALA A 99 4.71 -10.50 -3.68
CA ALA A 99 5.61 -11.10 -4.67
C ALA A 99 5.10 -10.87 -6.10
N GLU A 100 3.81 -11.07 -6.34
CA GLU A 100 3.19 -10.82 -7.64
C GLU A 100 3.35 -9.35 -8.07
N ARG A 101 3.08 -8.40 -7.16
CA ARG A 101 3.20 -6.96 -7.42
C ARG A 101 4.64 -6.53 -7.70
N ARG A 102 5.61 -7.18 -7.06
CA ARG A 102 7.04 -6.98 -7.30
C ARG A 102 7.47 -7.57 -8.65
N ALA A 103 6.96 -8.74 -9.02
CA ALA A 103 7.21 -9.35 -10.33
C ALA A 103 6.65 -8.51 -11.48
N LYS A 104 5.53 -7.80 -11.25
CA LYS A 104 4.91 -6.86 -12.19
C LYS A 104 5.56 -5.45 -12.19
N ASP A 105 6.52 -5.17 -11.29
CA ASP A 105 7.11 -3.83 -11.08
C ASP A 105 6.03 -2.74 -10.99
N THR A 106 4.97 -3.01 -10.21
CA THR A 106 3.88 -2.05 -9.99
C THR A 106 4.44 -0.78 -9.36
N PHE A 107 3.93 0.39 -9.76
CA PHE A 107 4.43 1.66 -9.24
C PHE A 107 4.23 1.78 -7.73
N PHE A 108 3.06 1.36 -7.26
CA PHE A 108 2.75 1.22 -5.85
C PHE A 108 3.85 0.47 -5.09
N MET A 109 4.19 -0.76 -5.53
CA MET A 109 5.18 -1.57 -4.82
C MET A 109 6.59 -1.00 -4.96
N ARG A 110 6.91 -0.31 -6.06
CA ARG A 110 8.19 0.41 -6.19
C ARG A 110 8.32 1.53 -5.18
N GLU A 111 7.26 2.29 -4.92
CA GLU A 111 7.28 3.35 -3.91
C GLU A 111 7.39 2.76 -2.50
N VAL A 112 6.62 1.71 -2.22
CA VAL A 112 6.70 0.96 -0.97
C VAL A 112 8.13 0.45 -0.75
N ASP A 113 8.72 -0.26 -1.73
CA ASP A 113 10.07 -0.81 -1.59
C ASP A 113 11.16 0.25 -1.44
N ARG A 114 10.98 1.44 -2.04
CA ARG A 114 11.95 2.54 -1.97
C ARG A 114 11.90 3.28 -0.63
N ASP A 115 10.71 3.61 -0.15
CA ASP A 115 10.52 4.63 0.89
C ASP A 115 9.88 4.11 2.18
N LYS A 116 9.50 2.82 2.25
CA LYS A 116 8.81 2.31 3.43
C LYS A 116 9.63 2.47 4.71
N ILE A 117 8.91 2.71 5.79
CA ILE A 117 9.39 2.61 7.17
C ILE A 117 8.75 1.37 7.77
N VAL A 118 9.56 0.43 8.24
CA VAL A 118 9.06 -0.75 8.95
C VAL A 118 8.64 -0.36 10.36
N LEU A 119 7.36 -0.56 10.65
CA LEU A 119 6.79 -0.33 11.98
C LEU A 119 6.78 -1.62 12.80
N ALA A 120 6.58 -2.78 12.16
CA ALA A 120 6.70 -4.10 12.76
C ALA A 120 6.98 -5.19 11.72
N GLY A 121 7.52 -6.32 12.20
CA GLY A 121 7.78 -7.50 11.38
C GLY A 121 8.93 -7.31 10.39
N SER A 122 8.80 -7.95 9.23
CA SER A 122 9.86 -8.00 8.22
C SER A 122 9.97 -6.74 7.35
N GLU A 123 11.15 -6.49 6.78
CA GLU A 123 11.37 -5.57 5.65
C GLU A 123 10.81 -6.13 4.33
N GLY A 124 10.50 -7.42 4.31
CA GLY A 124 9.77 -8.11 3.25
C GLY A 124 10.63 -8.61 2.11
N ASP A 125 11.97 -8.65 2.22
CA ASP A 125 12.83 -9.19 1.16
C ASP A 125 12.49 -10.66 0.79
N GLU A 126 11.91 -11.40 1.73
CA GLU A 126 11.42 -12.76 1.53
C GLU A 126 10.10 -12.84 0.74
N PHE A 127 9.37 -11.73 0.56
CA PHE A 127 8.10 -11.68 -0.19
C PHE A 127 8.33 -11.49 -1.69
N GLY A 128 9.30 -12.19 -2.26
CA GLY A 128 9.62 -12.17 -3.69
C GLY A 128 10.50 -11.00 -4.13
N GLU A 129 11.22 -11.20 -5.24
CA GLU A 129 12.14 -10.21 -5.79
C GLU A 129 11.44 -9.25 -6.75
N ARG A 130 11.85 -7.98 -6.72
CA ARG A 130 11.41 -6.98 -7.71
C ARG A 130 12.12 -7.23 -9.03
N ILE A 131 11.35 -7.36 -10.10
CA ILE A 131 11.86 -7.54 -11.47
C ILE A 131 11.71 -6.21 -12.21
N PRO A 132 12.77 -5.38 -12.38
CA PRO A 132 12.63 -4.04 -12.92
C PRO A 132 12.02 -4.03 -14.32
N PHE A 133 11.13 -3.06 -14.59
CA PHE A 133 10.66 -2.83 -15.95
C PHE A 133 11.81 -2.36 -16.85
N THR A 134 12.26 -3.23 -17.75
CA THR A 134 13.16 -2.87 -18.84
C THR A 134 12.33 -2.67 -20.12
N ARG A 135 12.43 -1.49 -20.73
CA ARG A 135 11.88 -1.24 -22.08
C ARG A 135 12.56 -2.22 -23.04
N ARG A 136 11.84 -3.23 -23.53
CA ARG A 136 12.38 -4.13 -24.57
C ARG A 136 12.56 -3.34 -25.86
N GLY A 137 13.66 -3.62 -26.57
CA GLY A 137 13.90 -3.06 -27.89
C GLY A 137 12.84 -3.55 -28.89
N PRO A 138 12.64 -2.85 -30.02
CA PRO A 138 11.73 -3.31 -31.06
C PRO A 138 12.19 -4.69 -31.59
N GLY A 139 11.38 -5.75 -31.42
CA GLY A 139 11.63 -7.06 -32.03
C GLY A 139 11.34 -8.31 -31.20
N GLU A 140 11.08 -8.21 -29.89
CA GLU A 140 10.79 -9.38 -29.05
C GLU A 140 9.27 -9.67 -28.99
N GLY A 141 8.72 -10.04 -30.14
CA GLY A 141 7.31 -10.35 -30.35
C GLY A 141 6.90 -11.68 -29.71
N GLY A 142 6.23 -11.62 -28.56
CA GLY A 142 5.60 -12.76 -27.92
C GLY A 142 5.15 -12.49 -26.48
N GLY A 143 5.94 -11.70 -25.73
CA GLY A 143 5.67 -11.38 -24.31
C GLY A 143 4.97 -10.04 -24.06
N VAL A 144 4.82 -9.20 -25.09
CA VAL A 144 4.21 -7.87 -24.99
C VAL A 144 2.74 -7.97 -24.57
N ARG A 145 2.00 -8.89 -25.21
CA ARG A 145 0.56 -9.03 -25.02
C ARG A 145 0.16 -9.49 -23.61
N ALA A 146 0.90 -10.44 -23.01
CA ALA A 146 0.59 -10.96 -21.67
C ALA A 146 0.77 -9.89 -20.56
N ARG A 147 1.80 -9.05 -20.66
CA ARG A 147 1.99 -7.94 -19.69
C ARG A 147 1.07 -6.75 -19.95
N SER A 148 0.77 -6.45 -21.21
CA SER A 148 -0.27 -5.47 -21.55
C SER A 148 -1.63 -5.90 -20.98
N GLU A 149 -1.95 -7.20 -21.05
CA GLU A 149 -3.15 -7.77 -20.42
C GLU A 149 -3.11 -7.61 -18.89
N ASP A 150 -1.99 -7.90 -18.22
CA ASP A 150 -1.85 -7.69 -16.77
C ASP A 150 -2.08 -6.21 -16.38
N TYR A 151 -1.48 -5.26 -17.10
CA TYR A 151 -1.67 -3.83 -16.81
C TYR A 151 -3.11 -3.37 -17.07
N LEU A 152 -3.80 -3.93 -18.06
CA LEU A 152 -5.21 -3.64 -18.29
C LEU A 152 -6.11 -4.22 -17.19
N VAL A 153 -5.76 -5.40 -16.65
CA VAL A 153 -6.45 -5.98 -15.49
C VAL A 153 -6.24 -5.08 -14.27
N ASP A 154 -5.00 -4.69 -13.96
CA ASP A 154 -4.68 -3.78 -12.85
C ASP A 154 -5.42 -2.43 -13.01
N ALA A 155 -5.45 -1.87 -14.22
CA ALA A 155 -6.16 -0.62 -14.50
C ALA A 155 -7.66 -0.74 -14.22
N ARG A 156 -8.27 -1.86 -14.64
CA ARG A 156 -9.69 -2.14 -14.42
C ARG A 156 -10.01 -2.34 -12.95
N GLU A 157 -9.17 -3.07 -12.22
CA GLU A 157 -9.37 -3.35 -10.79
C GLU A 157 -9.24 -2.07 -9.96
N CYS A 158 -8.21 -1.25 -10.21
CA CYS A 158 -8.06 0.05 -9.57
C CYS A 158 -9.24 0.98 -9.87
N LEU A 159 -9.75 0.99 -11.11
CA LEU A 159 -10.91 1.80 -11.46
C LEU A 159 -12.20 1.32 -10.78
N ALA A 160 -12.39 0.00 -10.67
CA ALA A 160 -13.52 -0.58 -9.97
C ALA A 160 -13.46 -0.28 -8.46
N ALA A 161 -12.27 -0.34 -7.86
CA ALA A 161 -12.04 0.07 -6.48
C ALA A 161 -12.37 1.56 -6.31
N ALA A 162 -11.87 2.43 -7.20
CA ALA A 162 -12.10 3.87 -7.14
C ALA A 162 -13.59 4.21 -7.13
N HIS A 163 -14.40 3.55 -7.98
CA HIS A 163 -15.85 3.70 -7.96
C HIS A 163 -16.47 3.22 -6.64
N ALA A 164 -16.14 2.02 -6.18
CA ALA A 164 -16.69 1.47 -4.94
C ALA A 164 -16.32 2.31 -3.70
N THR A 165 -15.18 2.99 -3.74
CA THR A 165 -14.70 3.90 -2.70
C THR A 165 -15.40 5.26 -2.78
N LEU A 166 -15.64 5.78 -3.99
CA LEU A 166 -16.40 7.00 -4.20
C LEU A 166 -17.86 6.86 -3.73
N ASP A 167 -18.49 5.72 -4.00
CA ASP A 167 -19.85 5.38 -3.54
C ASP A 167 -19.97 5.33 -2.00
N ARG A 168 -18.83 5.17 -1.30
CA ARG A 168 -18.73 5.17 0.16
C ARG A 168 -18.32 6.53 0.73
N GLU A 169 -18.32 7.58 -0.09
CA GLU A 169 -17.95 8.95 0.29
C GLU A 169 -16.52 9.06 0.85
N LEU A 170 -15.58 8.28 0.30
CA LEU A 170 -14.15 8.32 0.63
C LEU A 170 -13.31 8.91 -0.51
N PRO A 171 -13.45 10.22 -0.83
CA PRO A 171 -12.94 10.81 -2.06
C PRO A 171 -11.40 10.76 -2.19
N SER A 172 -10.64 10.94 -1.11
CA SER A 172 -9.16 10.90 -1.17
C SER A 172 -8.65 9.53 -1.63
N ARG A 173 -9.24 8.46 -1.09
CA ARG A 173 -8.90 7.08 -1.50
C ARG A 173 -9.35 6.80 -2.93
N ALA A 174 -10.53 7.27 -3.33
CA ALA A 174 -11.01 7.12 -4.71
C ALA A 174 -10.08 7.82 -5.72
N VAL A 175 -9.54 9.00 -5.38
CA VAL A 175 -8.56 9.71 -6.22
C VAL A 175 -7.27 8.91 -6.36
N SER A 176 -6.76 8.33 -5.28
CA SER A 176 -5.56 7.49 -5.31
C SER A 176 -5.76 6.25 -6.18
N GLU A 177 -6.88 5.54 -6.01
CA GLU A 177 -7.24 4.37 -6.82
C GLU A 177 -7.42 4.74 -8.31
N ALA A 178 -8.04 5.88 -8.61
CA ALA A 178 -8.16 6.40 -9.98
C ALA A 178 -6.81 6.79 -10.60
N TYR A 179 -5.90 7.37 -9.81
CA TYR A 179 -4.54 7.68 -10.25
C TYR A 179 -3.79 6.40 -10.69
N TYR A 180 -3.85 5.35 -9.88
CA TYR A 180 -3.22 4.07 -10.24
C TYR A 180 -3.86 3.41 -11.46
N ALA A 181 -5.18 3.53 -11.61
CA ALA A 181 -5.88 3.06 -12.81
C ALA A 181 -5.36 3.74 -14.08
N MET A 182 -5.25 5.07 -14.07
CA MET A 182 -4.72 5.85 -15.20
C MET A 182 -3.27 5.48 -15.51
N PHE A 183 -2.45 5.31 -14.47
CA PHE A 183 -1.03 4.97 -14.64
C PHE A 183 -0.84 3.58 -15.27
N ALA A 184 -1.61 2.57 -14.82
CA ALA A 184 -1.57 1.23 -15.40
C ALA A 184 -2.03 1.23 -16.87
N ALA A 185 -3.09 1.99 -17.19
CA ALA A 185 -3.53 2.18 -18.57
C ALA A 185 -2.43 2.84 -19.45
N ALA A 186 -1.74 3.86 -18.93
CA ALA A 186 -0.63 4.52 -19.62
C ALA A 186 0.55 3.56 -19.86
N LYS A 187 0.89 2.70 -18.89
CA LYS A 187 1.91 1.65 -19.06
C LYS A 187 1.54 0.66 -20.16
N THR A 188 0.26 0.28 -20.26
CA THR A 188 -0.23 -0.57 -21.36
C THR A 188 0.07 0.11 -22.71
N ALA A 189 -0.34 1.36 -22.87
CA ALA A 189 -0.16 2.12 -24.12
C ALA A 189 1.32 2.33 -24.49
N LEU A 190 2.23 2.35 -23.52
CA LEU A 190 3.67 2.47 -23.73
C LEU A 190 4.39 1.12 -23.94
N SER A 191 3.70 0.01 -23.68
CA SER A 191 4.24 -1.35 -23.84
C SER A 191 3.97 -1.94 -25.23
N GLU A 192 2.97 -1.40 -25.94
CA GLU A 192 2.71 -1.64 -27.38
C GLU A 192 3.54 -0.69 -28.26
#